data_AF-A0A519FYE0-F1
#
_entry.id   AF-A0A519FYE0-F1
#
_cell.length_a   1.000
_cell.length_b   1.000
_cell.length_c   1.000
_cell.angle_alpha   90.00
_cell.angle_beta   90.00
_cell.angle_gamma   90.00
#
_symmetry.space_group_name_H-M   'P 1'
#
loop_
_entity.id
_entity.type
_entity.pdbx_description
1 polymer ?
#
loop_
_entity_poly.entity_id
_entity_poly.type
_entity_poly.pdbx_seq_one_letter_code
_entity_poly.pdbx_strand_id
1 'polypeptide(L)'
;QLSEFWASWQDLANRPDSTAAAAAVITHAQALAGRIADGYRSVSDQWASVRSTADMTVSQINVAAAQIADLNGAIRDSIGAGGAPNELIDRRNLLAQNVARLSGATAAVEADGTLTLRIDGNALVSGSEARALMLSGPPSIESTGSMVLAWGPDGALVVDAAGGELGGQLSVLAPAADGGVLSGLAGDFNALATALADAVNAQHRAGVTSSGALGGDFFSLTPGGPAALGLGVIPTGTTDLAIGLAGGGPLDGSNADALSDVGARPGGPNGLWSDVVARLAVSTASEAGRASRADAGATAAVVAQQSVAGVDGDEETVNLLTLQTSYQAAARVLTAVDEALDVLINRTGLVGR
;
A
#
# COMPACT_ATOMS: atom_id res chain seq x y z
N GLN A 1 -21.66 4.30 20.35
CA GLN A 1 -22.25 3.01 19.91
C GLN A 1 -22.17 1.92 20.97
N LEU A 2 -21.03 1.27 21.25
CA LEU A 2 -20.97 0.25 22.33
C LEU A 2 -21.46 0.81 23.68
N SER A 3 -20.92 1.96 24.10
CA SER A 3 -21.35 2.61 25.35
C SER A 3 -22.83 2.98 25.37
N GLU A 4 -23.41 3.39 24.23
CA GLU A 4 -24.84 3.72 24.11
C GLU A 4 -25.70 2.46 24.21
N PHE A 5 -25.28 1.37 23.58
CA PHE A 5 -25.96 0.08 23.67
C PHE A 5 -25.98 -0.44 25.11
N TRP A 6 -24.85 -0.42 25.81
CA TRP A 6 -24.80 -0.84 27.21
C TRP A 6 -25.60 0.08 28.13
N ALA A 7 -25.52 1.40 27.94
CA ALA A 7 -26.32 2.36 28.70
C ALA A 7 -27.83 2.16 28.48
N SER A 8 -28.26 1.82 27.26
CA SER A 8 -29.67 1.54 26.98
C SER A 8 -30.20 0.31 27.72
N TRP A 9 -29.35 -0.71 27.94
CA TRP A 9 -29.68 -1.85 28.81
C TRP A 9 -29.82 -1.44 30.27
N GLN A 10 -28.94 -0.56 30.77
CA GLN A 10 -29.05 -0.01 32.13
C GLN A 10 -30.34 0.81 32.30
N ASP A 11 -30.70 1.61 31.30
CA ASP A 11 -31.94 2.36 31.29
C ASP A 11 -33.18 1.46 31.33
N LEU A 12 -33.14 0.34 30.60
CA LEU A 12 -34.21 -0.65 30.60
C LEU A 12 -34.28 -1.42 31.92
N ALA A 13 -33.14 -1.74 32.54
CA ALA A 13 -33.08 -2.39 33.85
C ALA A 13 -33.78 -1.55 34.93
N ASN A 14 -33.62 -0.23 34.88
CA ASN A 14 -34.29 0.70 35.79
C ASN A 14 -35.78 0.91 35.51
N ARG A 15 -36.25 0.59 34.29
CA ARG A 15 -37.64 0.78 33.85
C ARG A 15 -38.14 -0.42 33.00
N PRO A 16 -38.29 -1.62 33.59
CA PRO A 16 -38.54 -2.86 32.82
C PRO A 16 -39.85 -2.89 32.01
N ASP A 17 -40.82 -2.06 32.37
CA ASP A 17 -42.11 -1.90 31.68
C ASP A 17 -42.10 -0.82 30.57
N SER A 18 -40.99 -0.11 30.40
CA SER A 18 -40.89 0.99 29.44
C SER A 18 -40.69 0.49 28.01
N THR A 19 -41.73 0.63 27.19
CA THR A 19 -41.67 0.36 25.75
C THR A 19 -40.65 1.25 25.03
N ALA A 20 -40.49 2.49 25.48
CA ALA A 20 -39.52 3.42 24.94
C ALA A 20 -38.07 2.98 25.24
N ALA A 21 -37.77 2.56 26.48
CA ALA A 21 -36.44 2.07 26.83
C ALA A 21 -36.09 0.79 26.06
N ALA A 22 -37.05 -0.12 25.89
CA ALA A 22 -36.84 -1.35 25.11
C ALA A 22 -36.58 -1.07 23.63
N ALA A 23 -37.35 -0.13 23.05
CA ALA A 23 -37.11 0.30 21.67
C ALA A 23 -35.73 0.95 21.50
N ALA A 24 -35.25 1.69 22.51
CA ALA A 24 -33.89 2.24 22.50
C ALA A 24 -32.82 1.15 22.46
N VAL A 25 -32.95 0.08 23.26
CA VAL A 25 -32.03 -1.08 23.23
C VAL A 25 -31.92 -1.68 21.83
N ILE A 26 -33.07 -1.95 21.19
CA ILE A 26 -33.11 -2.54 19.85
C ILE A 26 -32.49 -1.58 18.83
N THR A 27 -32.82 -0.29 18.90
CA THR A 27 -32.29 0.74 17.99
C THR A 27 -30.77 0.87 18.11
N HIS A 28 -30.23 0.93 19.34
CA HIS A 28 -28.79 1.00 19.55
C HIS A 28 -28.07 -0.28 19.15
N ALA A 29 -28.70 -1.45 19.32
CA ALA A 29 -28.17 -2.71 18.82
C ALA A 29 -28.06 -2.72 17.29
N GLN A 30 -29.10 -2.26 16.58
CA GLN A 30 -29.11 -2.15 15.12
C GLN A 30 -28.06 -1.16 14.63
N ALA A 31 -27.95 0.00 15.28
CA ALA A 31 -26.93 1.00 14.97
C ALA A 31 -25.51 0.46 15.19
N LEU A 32 -25.29 -0.30 16.27
CA LEU A 32 -24.02 -0.94 16.56
C LEU A 32 -23.66 -2.00 15.50
N ALA A 33 -24.60 -2.89 15.16
CA ALA A 33 -24.39 -3.89 14.11
C ALA A 33 -24.08 -3.24 12.76
N GLY A 34 -24.82 -2.19 12.39
CA GLY A 34 -24.55 -1.38 11.19
C GLY A 34 -23.15 -0.77 11.20
N ARG A 35 -22.72 -0.21 12.34
CA ARG A 35 -21.39 0.39 12.46
C ARG A 35 -20.25 -0.62 12.32
N ILE A 36 -20.43 -1.84 12.84
CA ILE A 36 -19.47 -2.94 12.67
C ILE A 36 -19.39 -3.35 11.20
N ALA A 37 -20.55 -3.49 10.54
CA ALA A 37 -20.61 -3.84 9.13
C ALA A 37 -19.95 -2.76 8.24
N ASP A 38 -20.19 -1.48 8.52
CA ASP A 38 -19.58 -0.37 7.79
C ASP A 38 -18.06 -0.32 7.99
N GLY A 39 -17.58 -0.60 9.21
CA GLY A 39 -16.15 -0.73 9.49
C GLY A 39 -15.50 -1.82 8.64
N TYR A 40 -16.12 -3.00 8.57
CA TYR A 40 -15.65 -4.09 7.73
C TYR A 40 -15.65 -3.70 6.24
N ARG A 41 -16.75 -3.12 5.71
CA ARG A 41 -16.82 -2.68 4.30
C ARG A 41 -15.72 -1.68 3.96
N SER A 42 -15.46 -0.72 4.84
CA SER A 42 -14.40 0.25 4.62
C SER A 42 -13.02 -0.41 4.48
N VAL A 43 -12.74 -1.46 5.27
CA VAL A 43 -11.49 -2.22 5.17
C VAL A 43 -11.44 -3.02 3.86
N SER A 44 -12.54 -3.67 3.48
CA SER A 44 -12.66 -4.40 2.21
C SER A 44 -12.42 -3.47 1.01
N ASP A 45 -13.03 -2.29 1.01
CA ASP A 45 -12.88 -1.30 -0.06
C ASP A 45 -11.44 -0.78 -0.16
N GLN A 46 -10.79 -0.53 0.98
CA GLN A 46 -9.38 -0.16 1.01
C GLN A 46 -8.49 -1.26 0.45
N TRP A 47 -8.75 -2.52 0.81
CA TRP A 47 -8.01 -3.66 0.28
C TRP A 47 -8.16 -3.76 -1.24
N ALA A 48 -9.38 -3.64 -1.76
CA ALA A 48 -9.64 -3.66 -3.20
C ALA A 48 -8.96 -2.49 -3.95
N SER A 49 -8.94 -1.31 -3.32
CA SER A 49 -8.24 -0.15 -3.87
C SER A 49 -6.71 -0.38 -3.94
N VAL A 50 -6.11 -0.92 -2.89
CA VAL A 50 -4.67 -1.27 -2.87
C VAL A 50 -4.37 -2.36 -3.90
N ARG A 51 -5.26 -3.36 -4.04
CA ARG A 51 -5.14 -4.45 -5.03
C ARG A 51 -5.08 -3.92 -6.45
N SER A 52 -6.01 -3.02 -6.81
CA SER A 52 -6.05 -2.34 -8.11
C SER A 52 -4.82 -1.46 -8.32
N THR A 53 -4.38 -0.75 -7.28
CA THR A 53 -3.15 0.05 -7.34
C THR A 53 -1.92 -0.81 -7.63
N ALA A 54 -1.82 -1.99 -7.01
CA ALA A 54 -0.73 -2.92 -7.26
C ALA A 54 -0.72 -3.45 -8.71
N ASP A 55 -1.89 -3.75 -9.29
CA ASP A 55 -1.99 -4.11 -10.72
C ASP A 55 -1.48 -2.97 -11.62
N MET A 56 -1.88 -1.74 -11.33
CA MET A 56 -1.41 -0.57 -12.08
C MET A 56 0.10 -0.36 -11.93
N THR A 57 0.64 -0.53 -10.72
CA THR A 57 2.09 -0.43 -10.46
C THR A 57 2.86 -1.47 -11.27
N VAL A 58 2.40 -2.73 -11.33
CA VAL A 58 3.03 -3.78 -12.16
C VAL A 58 2.97 -3.44 -13.65
N SER A 59 1.83 -2.94 -14.13
CA SER A 59 1.70 -2.48 -15.51
C SER A 59 2.68 -1.34 -15.84
N GLN A 60 2.80 -0.35 -14.96
CA GLN A 60 3.76 0.76 -15.11
C GLN A 60 5.21 0.28 -15.13
N ILE A 61 5.57 -0.68 -14.27
CA ILE A 61 6.91 -1.29 -14.26
C ILE A 61 7.19 -1.96 -15.61
N ASN A 62 6.25 -2.76 -16.13
CA ASN A 62 6.43 -3.46 -17.40
C ASN A 62 6.58 -2.49 -18.59
N VAL A 63 5.77 -1.44 -18.65
CA VAL A 63 5.87 -0.41 -19.71
C VAL A 63 7.21 0.31 -19.63
N ALA A 64 7.65 0.72 -18.43
CA ALA A 64 8.94 1.37 -18.26
C ALA A 64 10.11 0.43 -18.60
N ALA A 65 10.03 -0.85 -18.24
CA ALA A 65 11.04 -1.85 -18.59
C ALA A 65 11.21 -1.99 -20.11
N ALA A 66 10.11 -2.06 -20.86
CA ALA A 66 10.15 -2.10 -22.32
C ALA A 66 10.80 -0.85 -22.91
N GLN A 67 10.45 0.34 -22.42
CA GLN A 67 11.07 1.60 -22.87
C GLN A 67 12.57 1.67 -22.56
N ILE A 68 13.01 1.14 -21.42
CA ILE A 68 14.43 1.07 -21.05
C ILE A 68 15.17 0.11 -21.99
N ALA A 69 14.57 -1.03 -22.35
CA ALA A 69 15.15 -1.96 -23.31
C ALA A 69 15.32 -1.32 -24.71
N ASP A 70 14.31 -0.57 -25.19
CA ASP A 70 14.40 0.18 -26.45
C ASP A 70 15.52 1.23 -26.39
N LEU A 71 15.61 2.00 -25.30
CA LEU A 71 16.67 2.99 -25.08
C LEU A 71 18.05 2.35 -25.01
N ASN A 72 18.18 1.18 -24.37
CA ASN A 72 19.43 0.44 -24.34
C ASN A 72 19.90 0.05 -25.74
N GLY A 73 18.98 -0.39 -26.61
CA GLY A 73 19.28 -0.63 -28.02
C GLY A 73 19.83 0.62 -28.71
N ALA A 74 19.10 1.73 -28.64
CA ALA A 74 19.48 2.99 -29.27
C ALA A 74 20.81 3.57 -28.72
N ILE A 75 21.06 3.46 -27.42
CA ILE A 75 22.32 3.88 -26.78
C ILE A 75 23.48 3.05 -27.31
N ARG A 76 23.34 1.73 -27.32
CA ARG A 76 24.38 0.82 -27.83
C ARG A 76 24.71 1.12 -29.29
N ASP A 77 23.70 1.29 -30.12
CA ASP A 77 23.87 1.60 -31.55
C ASP A 77 24.56 2.95 -31.76
N SER A 78 24.16 3.97 -30.99
CA SER A 78 24.78 5.30 -31.04
C SER A 78 26.26 5.27 -30.63
N ILE A 79 26.60 4.56 -29.55
CA ILE A 79 28.00 4.37 -29.11
C ILE A 79 28.79 3.62 -30.18
N GLY A 80 28.22 2.57 -30.77
CA GLY A 80 28.85 1.81 -31.86
C GLY A 80 29.12 2.65 -33.12
N ALA A 81 28.29 3.67 -33.37
CA ALA A 81 28.48 4.64 -34.45
C ALA A 81 29.43 5.81 -34.09
N GLY A 82 30.00 5.82 -32.88
CA GLY A 82 30.89 6.88 -32.39
C GLY A 82 30.17 8.15 -31.91
N GLY A 83 28.86 8.08 -31.68
CA GLY A 83 28.06 9.17 -31.13
C GLY A 83 28.11 9.27 -29.60
N ALA A 84 27.53 10.35 -29.05
CA ALA A 84 27.39 10.58 -27.62
C ALA A 84 25.89 10.64 -27.22
N PRO A 85 25.26 9.52 -26.83
CA PRO A 85 23.81 9.45 -26.60
C PRO A 85 23.39 9.97 -25.21
N ASN A 86 23.91 11.12 -24.78
CA ASN A 86 23.71 11.65 -23.42
C ASN A 86 22.22 11.84 -23.08
N GLU A 87 21.44 12.42 -23.99
CA GLU A 87 19.99 12.62 -23.79
C GLU A 87 19.23 11.29 -23.65
N LEU A 88 19.64 10.24 -24.37
CA LEU A 88 19.04 8.91 -24.27
C LEU A 88 19.39 8.25 -22.93
N ILE A 89 20.64 8.41 -22.48
CA ILE A 89 21.12 7.94 -21.18
C ILE A 89 20.32 8.63 -20.06
N ASP A 90 20.09 9.94 -20.15
CA ASP A 90 19.32 10.68 -19.15
C ASP A 90 17.88 10.19 -19.06
N ARG A 91 17.22 10.04 -20.22
CA ARG A 91 15.85 9.51 -20.27
C ARG A 91 15.76 8.09 -19.72
N ARG A 92 16.73 7.23 -20.04
CA ARG A 92 16.81 5.86 -19.51
C ARG A 92 17.00 5.87 -17.99
N ASN A 93 17.90 6.72 -17.48
CA ASN A 93 18.20 6.79 -16.06
C ASN A 93 16.98 7.27 -15.26
N LEU A 94 16.21 8.23 -15.78
CA LEU A 94 14.95 8.66 -15.17
C LEU A 94 13.93 7.51 -15.08
N LEU A 95 13.76 6.75 -16.17
CA LEU A 95 12.89 5.56 -16.17
C LEU A 95 13.39 4.49 -15.20
N ALA A 96 14.70 4.23 -15.15
CA ALA A 96 15.30 3.26 -14.24
C ALA A 96 15.10 3.65 -12.77
N GLN A 97 15.23 4.94 -12.43
CA GLN A 97 14.92 5.46 -11.09
C GLN A 97 13.44 5.25 -10.74
N ASN A 98 12.53 5.50 -11.69
CA ASN A 98 11.11 5.26 -11.46
C ASN A 98 10.81 3.77 -11.24
N VAL A 99 11.40 2.86 -12.03
CA VAL A 99 11.26 1.41 -11.83
C VAL A 99 11.81 1.00 -10.47
N ALA A 100 12.97 1.52 -10.06
CA ALA A 100 13.57 1.25 -8.75
C ALA A 100 12.64 1.72 -7.60
N ARG A 101 12.03 2.90 -7.70
CA ARG A 101 11.04 3.39 -6.72
C ARG A 101 9.81 2.48 -6.64
N LEU A 102 9.29 2.04 -7.78
CA LEU A 102 8.08 1.22 -7.83
C LEU A 102 8.31 -0.21 -7.36
N SER A 103 9.47 -0.81 -7.63
CA SER A 103 9.68 -2.26 -7.49
C SER A 103 10.84 -2.67 -6.58
N GLY A 104 11.69 -1.72 -6.18
CA GLY A 104 12.96 -2.01 -5.50
C GLY A 104 14.05 -2.57 -6.43
N ALA A 105 13.88 -2.47 -7.76
CA ALA A 105 14.88 -2.94 -8.72
C ALA A 105 16.24 -2.26 -8.53
N THR A 106 17.31 -3.02 -8.71
CA THR A 106 18.69 -2.52 -8.74
C THR A 106 19.19 -2.40 -10.18
N ALA A 107 19.87 -1.31 -10.51
CA ALA A 107 20.41 -1.05 -11.84
C ALA A 107 21.94 -1.22 -11.87
N ALA A 108 22.46 -1.74 -12.99
CA ALA A 108 23.90 -1.75 -13.30
C ALA A 108 24.10 -1.35 -14.77
N VAL A 109 25.07 -0.49 -15.04
CA VAL A 109 25.48 -0.15 -16.41
C VAL A 109 26.58 -1.12 -16.84
N GLU A 110 26.40 -1.73 -17.99
CA GLU A 110 27.29 -2.72 -18.58
C GLU A 110 28.36 -2.05 -19.45
N ALA A 111 29.42 -2.79 -19.81
CA ALA A 111 30.54 -2.27 -20.60
C ALA A 111 30.13 -1.79 -22.01
N ASP A 112 29.03 -2.31 -22.55
CA ASP A 112 28.47 -1.89 -23.85
C ASP A 112 27.57 -0.64 -23.76
N GLY A 113 27.51 -0.01 -22.58
CA GLY A 113 26.71 1.18 -22.30
C GLY A 113 25.25 0.89 -22.00
N THR A 114 24.77 -0.35 -22.09
CA THR A 114 23.40 -0.72 -21.73
C THR A 114 23.21 -0.85 -20.23
N LEU A 115 21.96 -0.82 -19.77
CA LEU A 115 21.60 -0.89 -18.36
C LEU A 115 20.82 -2.17 -18.08
N THR A 116 21.31 -2.97 -17.14
CA THR A 116 20.61 -4.15 -16.63
C THR A 116 19.84 -3.76 -15.38
N LEU A 117 18.53 -4.02 -15.35
CA LEU A 117 17.69 -3.90 -14.15
C LEU A 117 17.41 -5.28 -13.58
N ARG A 118 17.61 -5.47 -12.29
CA ARG A 118 17.32 -6.71 -11.58
C ARG A 118 16.32 -6.51 -10.46
N ILE A 119 15.36 -7.44 -10.36
CA ILE A 119 14.47 -7.61 -9.20
C ILE A 119 14.71 -9.01 -8.68
N ASP A 120 14.98 -9.14 -7.39
CA ASP A 120 15.20 -10.45 -6.74
C ASP A 120 16.26 -11.30 -7.47
N GLY A 121 17.38 -10.65 -7.84
CA GLY A 121 18.49 -11.26 -8.58
C GLY A 121 18.24 -11.53 -10.07
N ASN A 122 16.99 -11.47 -10.53
CA ASN A 122 16.59 -11.79 -11.90
C ASN A 122 16.47 -10.53 -12.76
N ALA A 123 16.91 -10.60 -14.01
CA ALA A 123 16.89 -9.44 -14.92
C ALA A 123 15.46 -9.12 -15.38
N LEU A 124 14.98 -7.92 -15.06
CA LEU A 124 13.80 -7.29 -15.65
C LEU A 124 14.12 -6.72 -17.03
N VAL A 125 15.28 -6.08 -17.14
CA VAL A 125 15.82 -5.58 -18.41
C VAL A 125 17.26 -6.06 -18.51
N SER A 126 17.64 -6.59 -19.68
CA SER A 126 19.01 -6.99 -19.97
C SER A 126 19.31 -6.66 -21.43
N GLY A 127 20.25 -5.75 -21.66
CA GLY A 127 20.49 -5.23 -23.01
C GLY A 127 19.22 -4.61 -23.60
N SER A 128 18.81 -5.05 -24.79
CA SER A 128 17.60 -4.57 -25.48
C SER A 128 16.37 -5.46 -25.27
N GLU A 129 16.39 -6.32 -24.25
CA GLU A 129 15.29 -7.24 -23.92
C GLU A 129 14.66 -6.84 -22.58
N ALA A 130 13.33 -6.88 -22.51
CA ALA A 130 12.57 -6.68 -21.28
C ALA A 130 11.68 -7.90 -21.00
N ARG A 131 11.67 -8.34 -19.74
CA ARG A 131 10.73 -9.34 -19.23
C ARG A 131 9.55 -8.64 -18.57
N ALA A 132 8.42 -9.33 -18.48
CA ALA A 132 7.24 -8.83 -17.80
C ALA A 132 7.10 -9.46 -16.41
N LEU A 133 6.59 -8.67 -15.46
CA LEU A 133 6.05 -9.13 -14.20
C LEU A 133 4.55 -9.38 -14.34
N MET A 134 4.03 -10.30 -13.54
CA MET A 134 2.62 -10.63 -13.42
C MET A 134 2.24 -10.68 -11.95
N LEU A 135 1.10 -10.09 -11.62
CA LEU A 135 0.53 -10.14 -10.28
C LEU A 135 -0.74 -10.99 -10.30
N SER A 136 -0.77 -11.99 -9.45
CA SER A 136 -1.88 -12.93 -9.30
C SER A 136 -2.26 -13.05 -7.83
N GLY A 137 -3.44 -13.58 -7.54
CA GLY A 137 -3.91 -13.73 -6.17
C GLY A 137 -5.42 -13.56 -6.02
N PRO A 138 -5.89 -13.43 -4.78
CA PRO A 138 -7.31 -13.27 -4.50
C PRO A 138 -7.91 -12.00 -5.17
N PRO A 139 -9.17 -12.05 -5.62
CA PRO A 139 -9.87 -10.89 -6.16
C PRO A 139 -10.49 -10.00 -5.06
N SER A 140 -10.64 -10.50 -3.83
CA SER A 140 -11.19 -9.76 -2.68
C SER A 140 -10.56 -10.24 -1.38
N ILE A 141 -10.74 -9.46 -0.31
CA ILE A 141 -10.21 -9.77 1.02
C ILE A 141 -10.84 -11.02 1.65
N GLU A 142 -12.06 -11.39 1.23
CA GLU A 142 -12.77 -12.61 1.64
C GLU A 142 -12.22 -13.87 0.96
N SER A 143 -11.50 -13.71 -0.14
CA SER A 143 -10.97 -14.84 -0.90
C SER A 143 -9.72 -15.40 -0.24
N THR A 144 -9.61 -16.73 -0.19
CA THR A 144 -8.43 -17.38 0.38
C THR A 144 -7.22 -17.28 -0.55
N GLY A 145 -6.03 -17.15 0.03
CA GLY A 145 -4.76 -17.14 -0.70
C GLY A 145 -3.98 -15.84 -0.46
N SER A 146 -2.81 -15.77 -1.10
CA SER A 146 -1.91 -14.62 -0.99
C SER A 146 -1.67 -14.02 -2.37
N MET A 147 -1.30 -12.75 -2.39
CA MET A 147 -0.79 -12.12 -3.60
C MET A 147 0.54 -12.75 -4.00
N VAL A 148 0.71 -13.04 -5.29
CA VAL A 148 1.92 -13.63 -5.85
C VAL A 148 2.38 -12.78 -7.03
N LEU A 149 3.56 -12.19 -6.88
CA LEU A 149 4.30 -11.54 -7.95
C LEU A 149 5.20 -12.58 -8.62
N ALA A 150 5.15 -12.69 -9.93
CA ALA A 150 5.93 -13.67 -10.69
C ALA A 150 6.39 -13.10 -12.02
N TRP A 151 7.38 -13.75 -12.64
CA TRP A 151 7.83 -13.45 -13.99
C TRP A 151 6.89 -14.07 -15.02
N GLY A 152 6.48 -13.28 -16.02
CA GLY A 152 5.71 -13.77 -17.16
C GLY A 152 6.56 -14.54 -18.19
N PRO A 153 5.90 -15.21 -19.15
CA PRO A 153 4.46 -15.20 -19.39
C PRO A 153 3.68 -16.28 -18.61
N ASP A 154 4.35 -17.28 -18.03
CA ASP A 154 3.74 -18.45 -17.41
C ASP A 154 3.67 -18.36 -15.87
N GLY A 155 4.30 -17.36 -15.25
CA GLY A 155 4.30 -17.18 -13.81
C GLY A 155 5.12 -18.24 -13.06
N ALA A 156 5.98 -19.00 -13.77
CA ALA A 156 6.70 -20.13 -13.19
C ALA A 156 7.77 -19.72 -12.17
N LEU A 157 8.31 -18.50 -12.28
CA LEU A 157 9.31 -17.96 -11.36
C LEU A 157 8.69 -16.87 -10.50
N VAL A 158 8.55 -17.15 -9.20
CA VAL A 158 8.04 -16.20 -8.20
C VAL A 158 9.12 -15.16 -7.88
N VAL A 159 8.68 -13.94 -7.56
CA VAL A 159 9.51 -12.87 -7.01
C VAL A 159 9.29 -12.85 -5.52
N ASP A 160 10.26 -13.30 -4.74
CA ASP A 160 10.11 -13.49 -3.30
C ASP A 160 10.30 -12.17 -2.52
N ALA A 161 11.11 -11.27 -3.05
CA ALA A 161 11.44 -9.99 -2.43
C ALA A 161 11.13 -8.81 -3.37
N ALA A 162 9.88 -8.37 -3.38
CA ALA A 162 9.50 -7.10 -4.00
C ALA A 162 9.78 -5.94 -3.03
N GLY A 163 10.53 -4.94 -3.48
CA GLY A 163 10.76 -3.70 -2.75
C GLY A 163 9.89 -2.56 -3.28
N GLY A 164 10.26 -1.33 -2.90
CA GLY A 164 9.58 -0.13 -3.37
C GLY A 164 8.11 -0.06 -2.98
N GLU A 165 7.34 0.72 -3.75
CA GLU A 165 5.91 0.90 -3.52
C GLU A 165 5.11 -0.39 -3.69
N LEU A 166 5.49 -1.24 -4.66
CA LEU A 166 4.85 -2.53 -4.89
C LEU A 166 5.02 -3.44 -3.68
N GLY A 167 6.23 -3.56 -3.12
CA GLY A 167 6.47 -4.32 -1.90
C GLY A 167 5.60 -3.84 -0.73
N GLY A 168 5.48 -2.51 -0.57
CA GLY A 168 4.58 -1.91 0.42
C GLY A 168 3.11 -2.29 0.21
N GLN A 169 2.61 -2.17 -1.02
CA GLN A 169 1.24 -2.57 -1.38
C GLN A 169 0.99 -4.06 -1.10
N LEU A 170 1.93 -4.93 -1.49
CA LEU A 170 1.83 -6.37 -1.24
C LEU A 170 1.81 -6.71 0.26
N SER A 171 2.59 -5.99 1.07
CA SER A 171 2.57 -6.15 2.53
C SER A 171 1.21 -5.80 3.15
N VAL A 172 0.54 -4.79 2.61
CA VAL A 172 -0.81 -4.38 3.06
C VAL A 172 -1.87 -5.39 2.62
N LEU A 173 -1.71 -5.97 1.43
CA LEU A 173 -2.61 -6.97 0.85
C LEU A 173 -2.42 -8.38 1.43
N ALA A 174 -1.35 -8.61 2.18
CA ALA A 174 -1.02 -9.91 2.72
C ALA A 174 -2.15 -10.48 3.61
N PRO A 175 -2.21 -11.81 3.79
CA PRO A 175 -3.04 -12.41 4.82
C PRO A 175 -2.65 -11.92 6.21
N ALA A 176 -3.60 -11.99 7.15
CA ALA A 176 -3.35 -11.61 8.55
C ALA A 176 -2.20 -12.42 9.18
N ALA A 177 -2.10 -13.71 8.84
CA ALA A 177 -1.04 -14.60 9.31
C ALA A 177 0.37 -14.16 8.85
N ASP A 178 0.44 -13.45 7.73
CA ASP A 178 1.69 -12.96 7.14
C ASP A 178 1.93 -11.47 7.47
N GLY A 179 1.14 -10.90 8.40
CA GLY A 179 1.29 -9.52 8.86
C GLY A 179 0.47 -8.48 8.09
N GLY A 180 -0.46 -8.90 7.23
CA GLY A 180 -1.32 -7.99 6.48
C GLY A 180 -2.31 -7.23 7.35
N VAL A 181 -2.11 -5.91 7.44
CA VAL A 181 -2.86 -5.04 8.37
C VAL A 181 -4.35 -4.97 8.09
N LEU A 182 -4.75 -4.90 6.80
CA LEU A 182 -6.17 -4.81 6.44
C LEU A 182 -6.88 -6.14 6.67
N SER A 183 -6.26 -7.26 6.29
CA SER A 183 -6.76 -8.61 6.56
C SER A 183 -6.91 -8.87 8.05
N GLY A 184 -5.94 -8.42 8.86
CA GLY A 184 -6.02 -8.48 10.32
C GLY A 184 -7.18 -7.67 10.88
N LEU A 185 -7.35 -6.43 10.43
CA LEU A 185 -8.45 -5.56 10.87
C LEU A 185 -9.84 -6.08 10.47
N ALA A 186 -9.96 -6.66 9.27
CA ALA A 186 -11.19 -7.34 8.84
C ALA A 186 -11.52 -8.54 9.74
N GLY A 187 -10.49 -9.33 10.10
CA GLY A 187 -10.59 -10.40 11.09
C GLY A 187 -11.04 -9.89 12.47
N ASP A 188 -10.50 -8.76 12.90
CA ASP A 188 -10.84 -8.12 14.17
C ASP A 188 -12.31 -7.66 14.22
N PHE A 189 -12.86 -7.10 13.12
CA PHE A 189 -14.29 -6.78 13.03
C PHE A 189 -15.17 -8.04 13.11
N ASN A 190 -14.76 -9.13 12.45
CA ASN A 190 -15.47 -10.40 12.55
C ASN A 190 -15.44 -10.94 13.98
N ALA A 191 -14.28 -10.92 14.64
CA ALA A 191 -14.12 -11.35 16.02
C ALA A 191 -14.97 -10.51 16.98
N LEU A 192 -15.03 -9.19 16.79
CA LEU A 192 -15.89 -8.31 17.57
C LEU A 192 -17.37 -8.66 17.40
N ALA A 193 -17.83 -8.88 16.16
CA ALA A 193 -19.21 -9.25 15.88
C ALA A 193 -19.59 -10.57 16.53
N THR A 194 -18.73 -11.59 16.41
CA THR A 194 -18.92 -12.89 17.05
C THR A 194 -18.93 -12.78 18.57
N ALA A 195 -17.94 -12.11 19.16
CA ALA A 195 -17.87 -11.96 20.61
C ALA A 195 -19.06 -11.18 21.19
N LEU A 196 -19.54 -10.15 20.47
CA LEU A 196 -20.73 -9.40 20.84
C LEU A 196 -21.97 -10.29 20.82
N ALA A 197 -22.17 -11.04 19.72
CA ALA A 197 -23.30 -11.96 19.59
C ALA A 197 -23.28 -13.02 20.70
N ASP A 198 -22.14 -13.69 20.89
CA ASP A 198 -22.00 -14.77 21.85
C ASP A 198 -22.23 -14.29 23.29
N ALA A 199 -21.59 -13.18 23.68
CA ALA A 199 -21.66 -12.67 25.05
C ALA A 199 -23.08 -12.17 25.39
N VAL A 200 -23.72 -11.45 24.47
CA VAL A 200 -25.09 -10.95 24.67
C VAL A 200 -26.10 -12.09 24.62
N ASN A 201 -25.98 -13.02 23.67
CA ASN A 201 -26.88 -14.17 23.58
C ASN A 201 -26.79 -15.07 24.82
N ALA A 202 -25.58 -15.31 25.32
CA ALA A 202 -25.39 -16.10 26.54
C ALA A 202 -26.13 -15.47 27.73
N GLN A 203 -26.02 -14.16 27.92
CA GLN A 203 -26.71 -13.47 29.01
C GLN A 203 -28.22 -13.33 28.76
N HIS A 204 -28.65 -13.07 27.52
CA HIS A 204 -30.06 -12.94 27.18
C HIS A 204 -30.82 -14.26 27.39
N ARG A 205 -30.23 -15.40 27.00
CA ARG A 205 -30.80 -16.73 27.26
C ARG A 205 -30.90 -17.09 28.75
N ALA A 206 -30.08 -16.47 29.60
CA ALA A 206 -30.13 -16.70 31.05
C ALA A 206 -31.30 -15.97 31.73
N GLY A 207 -31.94 -15.01 31.05
CA GLY A 207 -33.10 -14.28 31.54
C GLY A 207 -34.45 -14.88 31.14
N VAL A 208 -35.50 -14.19 31.57
CA VAL A 208 -36.89 -14.43 31.17
C VAL A 208 -37.51 -13.16 30.62
N THR A 209 -38.40 -13.34 29.63
CA THR A 209 -39.20 -12.24 29.07
C THR A 209 -40.32 -11.83 30.02
N SER A 210 -41.02 -10.73 29.71
CA SER A 210 -42.16 -10.25 30.50
C SER A 210 -43.33 -11.23 30.59
N SER A 211 -43.41 -12.23 29.70
CA SER A 211 -44.38 -13.33 29.78
C SER A 211 -43.93 -14.51 30.63
N GLY A 212 -42.69 -14.48 31.15
CA GLY A 212 -42.07 -15.56 31.92
C GLY A 212 -41.44 -16.66 31.05
N ALA A 213 -41.38 -16.49 29.73
CA ALA A 213 -40.67 -17.42 28.85
C ALA A 213 -39.15 -17.23 28.97
N LEU A 214 -38.38 -18.31 28.78
CA LEU A 214 -36.91 -18.20 28.71
C LEU A 214 -36.48 -17.33 27.53
N GLY A 215 -35.41 -16.57 27.72
CA GLY A 215 -34.82 -15.75 26.67
C GLY A 215 -34.28 -16.57 25.49
N GLY A 216 -34.45 -16.04 24.29
CA GLY A 216 -33.82 -16.56 23.07
C GLY A 216 -32.51 -15.85 22.75
N ASP A 217 -32.07 -15.98 21.50
CA ASP A 217 -30.92 -15.22 20.97
C ASP A 217 -31.33 -13.77 20.76
N PHE A 218 -30.43 -12.85 21.11
CA PHE A 218 -30.60 -11.42 20.86
C PHE A 218 -29.99 -11.03 19.50
N PHE A 219 -28.81 -11.54 19.18
CA PHE A 219 -28.15 -11.39 17.90
C PHE A 219 -28.15 -12.68 17.09
N SER A 220 -28.25 -12.57 15.77
CA SER A 220 -27.99 -13.65 14.82
C SER A 220 -26.68 -13.40 14.06
N LEU A 221 -26.05 -14.48 13.58
CA LEU A 221 -24.93 -14.43 12.65
C LEU A 221 -25.29 -15.23 11.40
N THR A 222 -25.29 -14.56 10.24
CA THR A 222 -25.51 -15.22 8.95
C THR A 222 -24.31 -16.12 8.62
N PRO A 223 -24.51 -17.43 8.38
CA PRO A 223 -23.42 -18.34 8.05
C PRO A 223 -22.90 -18.11 6.62
N GLY A 224 -21.65 -18.50 6.37
CA GLY A 224 -21.06 -18.50 5.01
C GLY A 224 -20.49 -17.16 4.53
N GLY A 225 -20.41 -16.15 5.41
CA GLY A 225 -19.78 -14.86 5.11
C GLY A 225 -19.13 -14.22 6.34
N PRO A 226 -18.62 -12.99 6.20
CA PRO A 226 -18.01 -12.27 7.32
C PRO A 226 -19.02 -12.03 8.44
N ALA A 227 -18.69 -12.44 9.67
CA ALA A 227 -19.54 -12.24 10.86
C ALA A 227 -19.91 -10.77 11.07
N ALA A 228 -18.99 -9.84 10.74
CA ALA A 228 -19.23 -8.40 10.81
C ALA A 228 -20.37 -7.91 9.91
N LEU A 229 -20.56 -8.55 8.75
CA LEU A 229 -21.65 -8.23 7.81
C LEU A 229 -22.92 -9.03 8.12
N GLY A 230 -22.77 -10.18 8.77
CA GLY A 230 -23.84 -11.12 9.08
C GLY A 230 -24.54 -10.88 10.42
N LEU A 231 -24.09 -9.93 11.24
CA LEU A 231 -24.63 -9.62 12.56
C LEU A 231 -26.00 -8.94 12.46
N GLY A 232 -27.06 -9.62 12.90
CA GLY A 232 -28.44 -9.12 12.90
C GLY A 232 -29.04 -9.06 14.30
N VAL A 233 -30.03 -8.19 14.52
CA VAL A 233 -30.80 -8.10 15.78
C VAL A 233 -32.11 -8.85 15.63
N ILE A 234 -32.39 -9.79 16.55
CA ILE A 234 -33.57 -10.65 16.51
C ILE A 234 -34.79 -9.99 17.18
N PRO A 235 -34.70 -9.37 18.38
CA PRO A 235 -35.85 -8.77 19.03
C PRO A 235 -36.46 -7.64 18.21
N THR A 236 -37.79 -7.63 18.15
CA THR A 236 -38.59 -6.61 17.45
C THR A 236 -39.44 -5.76 18.39
N GLY A 237 -39.62 -6.21 19.63
CA GLY A 237 -40.37 -5.49 20.66
C GLY A 237 -39.99 -5.89 22.08
N THR A 238 -40.63 -5.23 23.04
CA THR A 238 -40.42 -5.43 24.49
C THR A 238 -40.62 -6.87 24.96
N THR A 239 -41.58 -7.58 24.36
CA THR A 239 -41.94 -8.96 24.72
C THR A 239 -40.87 -9.97 24.34
N ASP A 240 -39.97 -9.61 23.43
CA ASP A 240 -38.87 -10.46 22.97
C ASP A 240 -37.64 -10.34 23.87
N LEU A 241 -37.58 -9.31 24.72
CA LEU A 241 -36.45 -9.01 25.58
C LEU A 241 -36.53 -9.79 26.90
N ALA A 242 -35.48 -10.53 27.21
CA ALA A 242 -35.31 -11.25 28.47
C ALA A 242 -34.72 -10.31 29.54
N ILE A 243 -35.58 -9.50 30.15
CA ILE A 243 -35.21 -8.39 31.04
C ILE A 243 -34.99 -8.85 32.49
N GLY A 244 -35.74 -9.86 32.94
CA GLY A 244 -35.73 -10.34 34.33
C GLY A 244 -35.11 -11.72 34.50
N LEU A 245 -35.10 -12.23 35.74
CA LEU A 245 -34.73 -13.59 36.09
C LEU A 245 -35.96 -14.41 36.48
N ALA A 246 -35.84 -15.74 36.37
CA ALA A 246 -36.92 -16.65 36.74
C ALA A 246 -37.33 -16.45 38.21
N GLY A 247 -38.60 -16.12 38.44
CA GLY A 247 -39.15 -15.86 39.77
C GLY A 247 -39.02 -14.42 40.28
N GLY A 248 -38.39 -13.51 39.52
CA GLY A 248 -38.22 -12.09 39.90
C GLY A 248 -39.47 -11.22 39.76
N GLY A 249 -40.49 -11.69 39.03
CA GLY A 249 -41.72 -10.96 38.77
C GLY A 249 -41.68 -10.07 37.51
N PRO A 250 -42.79 -9.41 37.16
CA PRO A 250 -42.96 -8.73 35.87
C PRO A 250 -42.16 -7.42 35.72
N LEU A 251 -41.63 -6.87 36.82
CA LEU A 251 -40.82 -5.65 36.85
C LEU A 251 -39.38 -5.93 37.28
N ASP A 252 -38.91 -7.17 37.12
CA ASP A 252 -37.53 -7.52 37.40
C ASP A 252 -36.61 -7.07 36.25
N GLY A 253 -35.68 -6.17 36.57
CA GLY A 253 -34.65 -5.66 35.64
C GLY A 253 -33.29 -6.33 35.76
N SER A 254 -33.15 -7.37 36.61
CA SER A 254 -31.85 -7.90 37.00
C SER A 254 -31.04 -8.49 35.84
N ASN A 255 -31.70 -9.08 34.83
CA ASN A 255 -30.98 -9.61 33.66
C ASN A 255 -30.57 -8.49 32.69
N ALA A 256 -31.38 -7.43 32.56
CA ALA A 256 -31.00 -6.23 31.82
C ALA A 256 -29.82 -5.49 32.46
N ASP A 257 -29.76 -5.44 33.79
CA ASP A 257 -28.59 -4.93 34.53
C ASP A 257 -27.35 -5.81 34.26
N ALA A 258 -27.51 -7.14 34.32
CA ALA A 258 -26.41 -8.05 33.96
C ALA A 258 -25.95 -7.90 32.50
N LEU A 259 -26.87 -7.56 31.57
CA LEU A 259 -26.60 -7.30 30.15
C LEU A 259 -25.84 -5.99 29.92
N SER A 260 -26.13 -4.94 30.68
CA SER A 260 -25.40 -3.66 30.56
C SER A 260 -23.91 -3.84 30.88
N ASP A 261 -23.59 -4.75 31.81
CA ASP A 261 -22.22 -5.05 32.24
C ASP A 261 -21.46 -6.02 31.32
N VAL A 262 -22.15 -6.73 30.41
CA VAL A 262 -21.53 -7.77 29.54
C VAL A 262 -20.32 -7.22 28.78
N GLY A 263 -20.43 -5.99 28.28
CA GLY A 263 -19.36 -5.34 27.52
C GLY A 263 -18.04 -5.21 28.27
N ALA A 264 -18.11 -4.98 29.59
CA ALA A 264 -16.95 -4.69 30.44
C ALA A 264 -16.33 -5.93 31.12
N ARG A 265 -16.95 -7.10 30.97
CA ARG A 265 -16.41 -8.35 31.52
C ARG A 265 -15.03 -8.65 30.93
N PRO A 266 -14.14 -9.37 31.66
CA PRO A 266 -12.86 -9.81 31.11
C PRO A 266 -13.06 -10.61 29.82
N GLY A 267 -12.39 -10.20 28.73
CA GLY A 267 -12.58 -10.79 27.40
C GLY A 267 -13.87 -10.35 26.68
N GLY A 268 -14.61 -9.39 27.24
CA GLY A 268 -15.83 -8.84 26.65
C GLY A 268 -15.57 -7.93 25.44
N PRO A 269 -16.62 -7.60 24.68
CA PRO A 269 -16.53 -6.82 23.44
C PRO A 269 -15.81 -5.46 23.58
N ASN A 270 -15.93 -4.78 24.73
CA ASN A 270 -15.29 -3.47 24.90
C ASN A 270 -13.77 -3.59 24.96
N GLY A 271 -13.26 -4.59 25.68
CA GLY A 271 -11.82 -4.87 25.80
C GLY A 271 -11.23 -5.30 24.46
N LEU A 272 -11.93 -6.21 23.75
CA LEU A 272 -11.53 -6.63 22.42
C LEU A 272 -11.40 -5.44 21.47
N TRP A 273 -12.41 -4.55 21.43
CA TRP A 273 -12.35 -3.38 20.56
C TRP A 273 -11.26 -2.39 20.96
N SER A 274 -11.04 -2.13 22.26
CA SER A 274 -9.96 -1.26 22.70
C SER A 274 -8.58 -1.80 22.30
N ASP A 275 -8.39 -3.12 22.36
CA ASP A 275 -7.15 -3.77 21.97
C ASP A 275 -6.90 -3.64 20.46
N VAL A 276 -7.95 -3.80 19.64
CA VAL A 276 -7.88 -3.59 18.17
C VAL A 276 -7.41 -2.17 17.86
N VAL A 277 -8.05 -1.17 18.48
CA VAL A 277 -7.70 0.25 18.28
C VAL A 277 -6.26 0.54 18.71
N ALA A 278 -5.83 0.00 19.85
CA ALA A 278 -4.47 0.19 20.35
C ALA A 278 -3.42 -0.46 19.43
N ARG A 279 -3.66 -1.70 18.97
CA ARG A 279 -2.76 -2.38 18.04
C ARG A 279 -2.63 -1.63 16.73
N LEU A 280 -3.75 -1.19 16.16
CA LEU A 280 -3.77 -0.41 14.92
C LEU A 280 -2.96 0.89 15.09
N ALA A 281 -3.19 1.63 16.18
CA ALA A 281 -2.46 2.87 16.46
C ALA A 281 -0.94 2.67 16.56
N VAL A 282 -0.50 1.63 17.29
CA VAL A 282 0.93 1.30 17.43
C VAL A 282 1.53 0.89 16.08
N SER A 283 0.82 0.06 15.30
CA SER A 283 1.26 -0.36 13.96
C SER A 283 1.41 0.84 13.02
N THR A 284 0.42 1.73 12.97
CA THR A 284 0.47 2.94 12.13
C THR A 284 1.62 3.86 12.55
N ALA A 285 1.83 4.07 13.85
CA ALA A 285 2.93 4.89 14.34
C ALA A 285 4.32 4.30 13.98
N SER A 286 4.46 2.97 14.08
CA SER A 286 5.67 2.25 13.64
C SER A 286 5.97 2.50 12.17
N GLU A 287 4.99 2.25 11.30
CA GLU A 287 5.18 2.36 9.85
C GLU A 287 5.38 3.80 9.39
N ALA A 288 4.69 4.77 9.99
CA ALA A 288 4.93 6.19 9.73
C ALA A 288 6.37 6.60 10.09
N GLY A 289 6.88 6.11 11.23
CA GLY A 289 8.27 6.33 11.62
C GLY A 289 9.28 5.69 10.66
N ARG A 290 8.98 4.49 10.14
CA ARG A 290 9.81 3.81 9.14
C ARG A 290 9.83 4.57 7.82
N ALA A 291 8.67 5.00 7.32
CA ALA A 291 8.55 5.78 6.09
C ALA A 291 9.34 7.10 6.16
N SER A 292 9.23 7.83 7.27
CA SER A 292 9.99 9.08 7.48
C SER A 292 11.51 8.88 7.44
N ARG A 293 12.02 7.78 8.02
CA ARG A 293 13.45 7.46 7.96
C ARG A 293 13.91 7.05 6.56
N ALA A 294 13.08 6.29 5.84
CA ALA A 294 13.38 5.91 4.46
C ALA A 294 13.47 7.13 3.55
N ASP A 295 12.53 8.09 3.69
CA ASP A 295 12.51 9.34 2.94
C ASP A 295 13.74 10.24 3.21
N ALA A 296 14.12 10.37 4.47
CA ALA A 296 15.34 11.10 4.85
C ALA A 296 16.60 10.45 4.24
N GLY A 297 16.67 9.11 4.23
CA GLY A 297 17.76 8.37 3.60
C GLY A 297 17.81 8.56 2.08
N ALA A 298 16.65 8.50 1.41
CA ALA A 298 16.54 8.73 -0.02
C ALA A 298 16.97 10.16 -0.40
N THR A 299 16.52 11.16 0.35
CA THR A 299 16.90 12.56 0.15
C THR A 299 18.41 12.76 0.30
N ALA A 300 19.00 12.20 1.36
CA ALA A 300 20.45 12.27 1.57
C ALA A 300 21.24 11.62 0.41
N ALA A 301 20.76 10.50 -0.13
CA ALA A 301 21.38 9.84 -1.27
C ALA A 301 21.31 10.68 -2.56
N VAL A 302 20.18 11.33 -2.82
CA VAL A 302 20.02 12.24 -3.97
C VAL A 302 20.95 13.45 -3.85
N VAL A 303 21.04 14.06 -2.66
CA VAL A 303 21.96 15.19 -2.42
C VAL A 303 23.42 14.77 -2.62
N ALA A 304 23.81 13.59 -2.12
CA ALA A 304 25.14 13.06 -2.33
C ALA A 304 25.43 12.80 -3.83
N GLN A 305 24.48 12.25 -4.56
CA GLN A 305 24.60 12.06 -6.01
C GLN A 305 24.80 13.38 -6.75
N GLN A 306 23.98 14.40 -6.45
CA GLN A 306 24.07 15.73 -7.07
C GLN A 306 25.41 16.42 -6.77
N SER A 307 26.00 16.17 -5.59
CA SER A 307 27.31 16.73 -5.25
C SER A 307 28.46 16.19 -6.11
N VAL A 308 28.31 14.98 -6.67
CA VAL A 308 29.29 14.34 -7.56
C VAL A 308 28.96 14.57 -9.03
N ALA A 309 27.67 14.67 -9.37
CA ALA A 309 27.17 14.92 -10.73
C ALA A 309 27.08 16.41 -11.08
N GLY A 310 27.43 17.30 -10.16
CA GLY A 310 27.50 18.73 -10.41
C GLY A 310 28.62 19.02 -11.42
N VAL A 311 28.29 19.76 -12.49
CA VAL A 311 29.29 20.32 -13.39
C VAL A 311 30.03 21.39 -12.60
N ASP A 312 31.32 21.16 -12.34
CA ASP A 312 32.15 22.19 -11.73
C ASP A 312 32.34 23.31 -12.76
N GLY A 313 31.78 24.50 -12.50
CA GLY A 313 31.82 25.62 -13.44
C GLY A 313 33.24 26.02 -13.82
N ASP A 314 34.20 25.73 -12.93
CA ASP A 314 35.62 25.91 -13.20
C ASP A 314 36.14 24.90 -14.23
N GLU A 315 35.70 23.64 -14.21
CA GLU A 315 36.10 22.60 -15.17
C GLU A 315 35.45 22.83 -16.55
N GLU A 316 34.17 23.23 -16.58
CA GLU A 316 33.50 23.64 -17.83
C GLU A 316 34.14 24.90 -18.43
N THR A 317 34.51 25.88 -17.58
CA THR A 317 35.23 27.09 -18.03
C THR A 317 36.64 26.75 -18.52
N VAL A 318 37.36 25.84 -17.86
CA VAL A 318 38.67 25.35 -18.34
C VAL A 318 38.53 24.60 -19.65
N ASN A 319 37.48 23.79 -19.83
CA ASN A 319 37.23 23.08 -21.08
C ASN A 319 36.85 24.06 -22.21
N LEU A 320 36.03 25.07 -21.92
CA LEU A 320 35.72 26.17 -22.84
C LEU A 320 36.97 26.98 -23.21
N LEU A 321 37.83 27.31 -22.25
CA LEU A 321 39.11 27.99 -22.51
C LEU A 321 40.05 27.12 -23.34
N THR A 322 40.06 25.81 -23.12
CA THR A 322 40.85 24.84 -23.90
C THR A 322 40.34 24.74 -25.33
N LEU A 323 39.01 24.70 -25.53
CA LEU A 323 38.39 24.76 -26.85
C LEU A 323 38.62 26.11 -27.54
N GLN A 324 38.60 27.21 -26.80
CA GLN A 324 38.87 28.54 -27.35
C GLN A 324 40.34 28.69 -27.76
N THR A 325 41.28 28.19 -26.96
CA THR A 325 42.72 28.22 -27.26
C THR A 325 43.07 27.29 -28.41
N SER A 326 42.44 26.11 -28.51
CA SER A 326 42.64 25.20 -29.65
C SER A 326 42.09 25.79 -30.96
N TYR A 327 40.93 26.47 -30.91
CA TYR A 327 40.39 27.21 -32.05
C TYR A 327 41.33 28.36 -32.48
N GLN A 328 41.85 29.14 -31.52
CA GLN A 328 42.80 30.21 -31.82
C GLN A 328 44.11 29.68 -32.41
N ALA A 329 44.60 28.55 -31.91
CA ALA A 329 45.78 27.88 -32.45
C ALA A 329 45.54 27.39 -33.88
N ALA A 330 44.39 26.74 -34.14
CA ALA A 330 44.00 26.29 -35.48
C ALA A 330 43.85 27.48 -36.46
N ALA A 331 43.27 28.59 -36.02
CA ALA A 331 43.18 29.81 -36.82
C ALA A 331 44.56 30.38 -37.17
N ARG A 332 45.51 30.39 -36.22
CA ARG A 332 46.90 30.81 -36.51
C ARG A 332 47.62 29.88 -37.49
N VAL A 333 47.37 28.57 -37.39
CA VAL A 333 47.90 27.60 -38.36
C VAL A 333 47.33 27.88 -39.76
N LEU A 334 46.03 28.15 -39.88
CA LEU A 334 45.41 28.54 -41.15
C LEU A 334 46.02 29.85 -41.70
N THR A 335 46.25 30.86 -40.86
CA THR A 335 46.92 32.09 -41.30
C THR A 335 48.35 31.84 -41.78
N ALA A 336 49.12 31.00 -41.09
CA ALA A 336 50.46 30.63 -41.51
C ALA A 336 50.46 29.82 -42.82
N VAL A 337 49.45 28.98 -43.04
CA VAL A 337 49.23 28.27 -44.30
C VAL A 337 48.86 29.26 -45.42
N ASP A 338 47.98 30.22 -45.16
CA ASP A 338 47.64 31.29 -46.13
C ASP A 338 48.86 32.13 -46.50
N GLU A 339 49.70 32.52 -45.53
CA GLU A 339 50.96 33.22 -45.82
C GLU A 339 51.95 32.36 -46.61
N ALA A 340 52.06 31.06 -46.29
CA ALA A 340 52.91 30.14 -47.05
C ALA A 340 52.40 29.97 -48.49
N LEU A 341 51.09 29.87 -48.68
CA LEU A 341 50.45 29.82 -50.00
C LEU A 341 50.62 31.14 -50.75
N ASP A 342 50.50 32.28 -50.10
CA ASP A 342 50.74 33.60 -50.70
C ASP A 342 52.20 33.75 -51.15
N VAL A 343 53.17 33.34 -50.32
CA VAL A 343 54.58 33.34 -50.70
C VAL A 343 54.83 32.40 -51.88
N LEU A 344 54.26 31.19 -51.88
CA LEU A 344 54.39 30.25 -52.99
C LEU A 344 53.77 30.79 -54.28
N ILE A 345 52.53 31.30 -54.23
CA ILE A 345 51.78 31.76 -55.41
C ILE A 345 52.32 33.10 -55.93
N ASN A 346 52.51 34.09 -55.05
CA ASN A 346 52.80 35.47 -55.44
C ASN A 346 54.28 35.84 -55.36
N ARG A 347 55.12 35.10 -54.63
CA ARG A 347 56.56 35.41 -54.49
C ARG A 347 57.52 34.39 -55.09
N THR A 348 57.09 33.17 -55.42
CA THR A 348 57.97 32.21 -56.14
C THR A 348 57.77 32.19 -57.66
N GLY A 349 56.71 32.80 -58.19
CA GLY A 349 56.43 32.90 -59.63
C GLY A 349 57.02 34.12 -60.34
N LEU A 350 57.65 35.06 -59.64
CA LEU A 350 58.27 36.27 -60.23
C LEU A 350 59.77 36.05 -60.47
N VAL A 351 60.11 35.19 -61.42
CA VAL A 351 61.45 35.20 -62.04
C VAL A 351 61.27 35.24 -63.56
N GLY A 352 61.44 36.43 -64.12
CA GLY A 352 61.26 36.70 -65.55
C GLY A 352 60.89 38.15 -65.85
N ARG A 353 61.75 39.10 -65.46
CA ARG A 353 61.99 40.32 -66.24
C ARG A 353 63.38 40.21 -66.83
#